data_AF-A0A9E8SG46-F1
#
_entry.id   AF-A0A9E8SG46-F1
#
_cell.length_a   1.000
_cell.length_b   1.000
_cell.length_c   1.000
_cell.angle_alpha   90.00
_cell.angle_beta   90.00
_cell.angle_gamma   90.00
#
_symmetry.space_group_name_H-M   'P 1'
#
loop_
_entity.id
_entity.type
_entity.pdbx_description
1 polymer ?
#
loop_
_entity_poly.entity_id
_entity_poly.type
_entity_poly.pdbx_seq_one_letter_code
_entity_poly.pdbx_strand_id
1 'polypeptide(L)'
;MTSLNERVAWTINYYKGKYNLSWPVLAKKLGTNKDTLAKYAKNLGGHIKGNVIDALANNCDFNPTWLIHGSGEPFEGAREKFPEVCGPEQRQPVELKAKITGDQSANYGVDAPYRQTIRQLDKIFDSRDPTFIQTVVAVLDSFGRAIEKNQELNNKINSLEKRISELEAGVQREGGNIQGDTPAEETGRSTEKKAG
;
A
#
# COMPACT_ATOMS: atom_id res chain seq x y z
N MET A 1 2.46 -15.14 5.03
CA MET A 1 3.58 -14.58 5.86
C MET A 1 3.29 -13.12 6.16
N THR A 2 3.08 -12.73 7.41
CA THR A 2 2.39 -11.45 7.74
C THR A 2 3.31 -10.38 8.29
N SER A 3 4.33 -10.74 9.08
CA SER A 3 5.22 -9.75 9.70
C SER A 3 6.55 -9.56 8.96
N LEU A 4 7.17 -8.39 9.12
CA LEU A 4 8.52 -8.10 8.61
C LEU A 4 9.53 -9.11 9.15
N ASN A 5 9.41 -9.49 10.42
CA ASN A 5 10.33 -10.42 11.06
C ASN A 5 10.23 -11.83 10.47
N GLU A 6 9.02 -12.32 10.18
CA GLU A 6 8.82 -13.60 9.47
C GLU A 6 9.45 -13.56 8.08
N ARG A 7 9.23 -12.48 7.32
CA ARG A 7 9.79 -12.31 5.98
C ARG A 7 11.31 -12.31 6.01
N VAL A 8 11.92 -11.55 6.90
CA VAL A 8 13.38 -11.52 7.06
C VAL A 8 13.92 -12.87 7.52
N ALA A 9 13.26 -13.54 8.48
CA ALA A 9 13.65 -14.86 8.95
C ALA A 9 13.67 -15.88 7.80
N TRP A 10 12.61 -15.90 7.00
CA TRP A 10 12.52 -16.77 5.82
C TRP A 10 13.60 -16.44 4.79
N THR A 11 13.79 -15.17 4.48
CA THR A 11 14.79 -14.68 3.52
C THR A 11 16.19 -15.16 3.90
N ILE A 12 16.56 -15.00 5.18
CA ILE A 12 17.86 -15.43 5.70
C ILE A 12 18.02 -16.95 5.58
N ASN A 13 17.00 -17.73 5.98
CA ASN A 13 17.08 -19.19 5.94
C ASN A 13 17.13 -19.73 4.51
N TYR A 14 16.29 -19.19 3.61
CA TYR A 14 16.29 -19.55 2.20
C TYR A 14 17.64 -19.23 1.54
N TYR A 15 18.16 -18.01 1.73
CA TYR A 15 19.42 -17.61 1.12
C TYR A 15 20.61 -18.43 1.66
N LYS A 16 20.63 -18.65 2.99
CA LYS A 16 21.64 -19.51 3.62
C LYS A 16 21.60 -20.94 3.04
N GLY A 17 20.41 -21.52 2.90
CA GLY A 17 20.23 -22.87 2.35
C GLY A 17 20.61 -22.97 0.88
N LYS A 18 20.11 -22.05 0.05
CA LYS A 18 20.37 -21.99 -1.40
C LYS A 18 21.85 -21.94 -1.75
N TYR A 19 22.63 -21.18 -0.99
CA TYR A 19 24.07 -20.99 -1.25
C TYR A 19 24.98 -21.75 -0.27
N ASN A 20 24.41 -22.62 0.58
CA ASN A 20 25.13 -23.37 1.61
C ASN A 20 26.10 -22.52 2.45
N LEU A 21 25.67 -21.32 2.83
CA LEU A 21 26.54 -20.35 3.53
C LEU A 21 26.63 -20.67 5.03
N SER A 22 27.81 -20.42 5.60
CA SER A 22 28.00 -20.42 7.04
C SER A 22 27.47 -19.11 7.66
N TRP A 23 27.03 -19.17 8.92
CA TRP A 23 26.52 -18.00 9.63
C TRP A 23 27.50 -16.80 9.67
N PRO A 24 28.82 -17.00 9.91
CA PRO A 24 29.77 -15.88 9.89
C PRO A 24 29.87 -15.19 8.52
N VAL A 25 29.86 -15.96 7.43
CA VAL A 25 29.96 -15.42 6.07
C VAL A 25 28.72 -14.61 5.73
N LEU A 26 27.54 -15.14 6.04
CA LEU A 26 26.28 -14.42 5.79
C LEU A 26 26.17 -13.16 6.64
N ALA A 27 26.56 -13.21 7.92
CA ALA A 27 26.56 -12.05 8.81
C ALA A 27 27.46 -10.93 8.31
N LYS A 28 28.67 -11.27 7.84
CA LYS A 28 29.59 -10.31 7.20
C LYS A 28 28.97 -9.69 5.94
N LYS A 29 28.33 -10.50 5.10
CA LYS A 29 27.66 -10.02 3.86
C LYS A 29 26.49 -9.08 4.14
N LEU A 30 25.77 -9.30 5.24
CA LEU A 30 24.63 -8.49 5.67
C LEU A 30 25.01 -7.35 6.62
N GLY A 31 26.30 -7.12 6.89
CA GLY A 31 26.75 -6.03 7.75
C GLY A 31 26.25 -6.12 9.19
N THR A 32 26.12 -7.32 9.75
CA THR A 32 25.64 -7.56 11.12
C THR A 32 26.48 -8.62 11.83
N ASN A 33 26.25 -8.83 13.14
CA ASN A 33 26.92 -9.89 13.89
C ASN A 33 26.19 -11.24 13.72
N LYS A 34 26.95 -12.33 13.88
CA LYS A 34 26.45 -13.72 13.74
C LYS A 34 25.26 -14.01 14.64
N ASP A 35 25.31 -13.58 15.90
CA ASP A 35 24.29 -13.92 16.90
C ASP A 35 22.97 -13.18 16.66
N THR A 36 23.06 -11.92 16.24
CA THR A 36 21.92 -11.08 15.83
C THR A 36 21.27 -11.67 14.59
N LEU A 37 22.07 -12.06 13.60
CA LEU A 37 21.54 -12.71 12.40
C LEU A 37 20.84 -14.04 12.73
N ALA A 38 21.42 -14.84 13.64
CA ALA A 38 20.81 -16.08 14.10
C ALA A 38 19.50 -15.84 14.87
N LYS A 39 19.38 -14.73 15.61
CA LYS A 39 18.12 -14.31 16.26
C LYS A 39 17.07 -13.92 15.23
N TYR A 40 17.43 -13.13 14.21
CA TYR A 40 16.53 -12.78 13.12
C TYR A 40 16.03 -14.02 12.38
N ALA A 41 16.93 -14.97 12.07
CA ALA A 41 16.57 -16.21 11.38
C ALA A 41 15.58 -17.10 12.15
N LYS A 42 15.53 -16.97 13.48
CA LYS A 42 14.60 -17.70 14.35
C LYS A 42 13.32 -16.92 14.65
N ASN A 43 13.14 -15.71 14.10
CA ASN A 43 12.07 -14.79 14.46
C ASN A 43 12.04 -14.48 15.99
N LEU A 44 13.20 -14.52 16.65
CA LEU A 44 13.35 -14.31 18.11
C LEU A 44 13.87 -12.91 18.45
N GLY A 45 14.02 -12.04 17.45
CA GLY A 45 14.64 -10.72 17.59
C GLY A 45 13.63 -9.57 17.51
N GLY A 46 13.93 -8.50 18.25
CA GLY A 46 13.20 -7.23 18.17
C GLY A 46 13.43 -6.47 16.86
N HIS A 47 13.54 -5.14 16.94
CA HIS A 47 13.65 -4.28 15.75
C HIS A 47 14.79 -4.70 14.80
N ILE A 48 14.43 -5.00 13.55
CA ILE A 48 15.39 -5.35 12.50
C ILE A 48 16.07 -4.09 12.02
N LYS A 49 17.41 -4.08 12.05
CA LYS A 49 18.21 -2.95 11.58
C LYS A 49 17.99 -2.73 10.08
N GLY A 50 17.77 -1.49 9.67
CA GLY A 50 17.56 -1.11 8.27
C GLY A 50 18.68 -1.59 7.34
N ASN A 51 19.93 -1.51 7.78
CA ASN A 51 21.08 -1.96 6.98
C ASN A 51 21.03 -3.45 6.60
N VAL A 52 20.37 -4.31 7.40
CA VAL A 52 20.18 -5.72 7.06
C VAL A 52 19.11 -5.87 5.97
N ILE A 53 18.05 -5.08 6.03
CA ILE A 53 17.02 -5.05 4.98
C ILE A 53 17.62 -4.57 3.67
N ASP A 54 18.40 -3.48 3.71
CA ASP A 54 19.10 -2.95 2.54
C ASP A 54 20.08 -3.97 1.96
N ALA A 55 20.84 -4.68 2.80
CA ALA A 55 21.75 -5.70 2.34
C ALA A 55 21.02 -6.92 1.74
N LEU A 56 19.85 -7.30 2.27
CA LEU A 56 19.03 -8.36 1.69
C LEU A 56 18.47 -7.95 0.32
N ALA A 57 18.01 -6.71 0.19
CA ALA A 57 17.51 -6.21 -1.10
C ALA A 57 18.64 -6.12 -2.14
N ASN A 58 19.77 -5.49 -1.78
CA ASN A 58 20.84 -5.15 -2.72
C ASN A 58 21.84 -6.29 -2.97
N ASN A 59 22.17 -7.10 -1.97
CA ASN A 59 23.23 -8.12 -2.10
C ASN A 59 22.69 -9.53 -2.33
N CYS A 60 21.37 -9.72 -2.19
CA CYS A 60 20.72 -11.02 -2.27
C CYS A 60 19.53 -11.03 -3.26
N ASP A 61 19.36 -9.95 -4.04
CA ASP A 61 18.36 -9.79 -5.11
C ASP A 61 16.91 -10.02 -4.65
N PHE A 62 16.60 -9.67 -3.41
CA PHE A 62 15.23 -9.72 -2.91
C PHE A 62 14.48 -8.44 -3.24
N ASN A 63 13.20 -8.59 -3.55
CA ASN A 63 12.29 -7.48 -3.78
C ASN A 63 12.11 -6.68 -2.46
N PRO A 64 12.50 -5.39 -2.42
CA PRO A 64 12.40 -4.58 -1.21
C PRO A 64 10.94 -4.34 -0.80
N THR A 65 10.03 -4.21 -1.76
CA THR A 65 8.59 -4.05 -1.53
C THR A 65 8.00 -5.28 -0.85
N TRP A 66 8.39 -6.48 -1.30
CA TRP A 66 7.99 -7.71 -0.62
C TRP A 66 8.59 -7.81 0.78
N LEU A 67 9.89 -7.51 0.96
CA LEU A 67 10.53 -7.55 2.28
C LEU A 67 9.81 -6.63 3.29
N ILE A 68 9.57 -5.38 2.91
CA ILE A 68 9.01 -4.35 3.81
C ILE A 68 7.51 -4.55 4.00
N HIS A 69 6.74 -4.68 2.91
CA HIS A 69 5.29 -4.64 2.93
C HIS A 69 4.62 -6.03 2.80
N GLY A 70 5.37 -7.06 2.40
CA GLY A 70 4.83 -8.40 2.17
C GLY A 70 3.98 -8.51 0.90
N SER A 71 4.13 -7.58 -0.04
CA SER A 71 3.38 -7.55 -1.30
C SER A 71 4.24 -7.97 -2.47
N GLY A 72 3.68 -8.73 -3.41
CA GLY A 72 4.41 -9.26 -4.57
C GLY A 72 5.21 -10.53 -4.25
N GLU A 73 6.31 -10.74 -4.98
CA GLU A 73 7.17 -11.93 -4.84
C GLU A 73 8.51 -11.56 -4.22
N PRO A 74 9.11 -12.42 -3.37
CA PRO A 74 10.43 -12.15 -2.79
C PRO A 74 11.53 -12.02 -3.84
N PHE A 75 11.43 -12.75 -4.94
CA PHE A 75 12.29 -12.66 -6.13
C PHE A 75 11.52 -13.23 -7.32
N GLU A 76 12.01 -13.00 -8.53
CA GLU A 76 11.36 -13.45 -9.77
C GLU A 76 11.15 -14.98 -9.80
N GLY A 77 9.92 -15.41 -10.08
CA GLY A 77 9.56 -16.83 -10.15
C GLY A 77 9.41 -17.50 -8.77
N ALA A 78 9.41 -16.72 -7.68
CA ALA A 78 9.21 -17.28 -6.35
C ALA A 78 7.78 -17.79 -6.17
N ARG A 79 6.77 -17.22 -6.84
CA ARG A 79 5.37 -17.64 -6.69
C ARG A 79 5.10 -19.05 -7.19
N GLU A 80 5.83 -19.50 -8.20
CA GLU A 80 5.74 -20.87 -8.70
C GLU A 80 6.28 -21.88 -7.70
N LYS A 81 7.34 -21.52 -6.96
CA LYS A 81 8.08 -22.42 -6.06
C LYS A 81 7.62 -22.32 -4.60
N PHE A 82 7.19 -21.14 -4.19
CA PHE A 82 6.86 -20.75 -2.81
C PHE A 82 5.59 -19.87 -2.78
N PRO A 83 4.44 -20.37 -3.29
CA PRO A 83 3.20 -19.59 -3.33
C PRO A 83 2.75 -19.10 -1.96
N GLU A 84 3.04 -19.84 -0.89
CA GLU A 84 2.68 -19.54 0.51
C GLU A 84 3.48 -18.37 1.13
N VAL A 85 4.64 -18.07 0.55
CA VAL A 85 5.54 -16.99 0.97
C VAL A 85 5.20 -15.69 0.24
N CYS A 86 4.68 -15.82 -0.97
CA CYS A 86 4.37 -14.69 -1.82
C CYS A 86 3.19 -13.90 -1.27
N GLY A 87 3.29 -12.58 -1.39
CA GLY A 87 2.23 -11.65 -1.04
C GLY A 87 1.08 -11.69 -2.04
N PRO A 88 0.01 -10.92 -1.77
CA PRO A 88 -0.98 -10.61 -2.79
C PRO A 88 -0.28 -10.12 -4.04
N GLU A 89 -0.77 -10.59 -5.19
CA GLU A 89 -0.26 -10.17 -6.49
C GLU A 89 -0.47 -8.66 -6.59
N GLN A 90 0.64 -7.92 -6.56
CA GLN A 90 0.56 -6.51 -6.89
C GLN A 90 0.12 -6.46 -8.34
N ARG A 91 -0.99 -5.75 -8.61
CA ARG A 91 -1.24 -5.26 -9.96
C ARG A 91 -0.02 -4.41 -10.32
N GLN A 92 0.94 -5.01 -11.02
CA GLN A 92 2.18 -4.33 -11.32
C GLN A 92 1.83 -3.07 -12.12
N PRO A 93 2.34 -1.88 -11.74
CA PRO A 93 2.62 -0.88 -12.76
C PRO A 93 3.61 -1.57 -13.70
N VAL A 94 3.17 -1.83 -14.94
CA VAL A 94 3.92 -2.61 -15.94
C VAL A 94 5.38 -2.15 -15.95
N GLU A 95 6.28 -2.93 -15.35
CA GLU A 95 7.69 -2.59 -15.30
C GLU A 95 8.23 -2.66 -16.71
N LEU A 96 8.65 -1.50 -17.20
CA LEU A 96 9.19 -1.27 -18.54
C LEU A 96 10.62 -1.80 -18.67
N LYS A 97 10.85 -3.07 -18.32
CA LYS A 97 12.10 -3.78 -18.58
C LYS A 97 11.88 -4.87 -19.62
N ALA A 98 11.26 -4.49 -20.74
CA ALA A 98 11.41 -5.28 -21.94
C ALA A 98 12.84 -5.05 -22.47
N LYS A 99 13.68 -6.10 -22.35
CA LYS A 99 14.82 -6.27 -23.26
C LYS A 99 14.33 -5.96 -24.68
N ILE A 100 14.78 -4.85 -25.23
CA ILE A 100 14.67 -4.56 -26.65
C ILE A 100 15.62 -5.54 -27.34
N THR A 101 15.17 -6.76 -27.54
CA THR A 101 15.83 -7.70 -28.43
C THR A 101 14.73 -8.33 -29.25
N GLY A 102 14.54 -7.76 -30.44
CA GLY A 102 13.84 -8.38 -31.56
C GLY A 102 12.40 -8.75 -31.31
N ASP A 103 11.51 -7.93 -31.86
CA ASP A 103 10.38 -8.47 -32.61
C ASP A 103 9.27 -9.13 -31.78
N GLN A 104 8.39 -8.31 -31.21
CA GLN A 104 6.94 -8.56 -31.06
C GLN A 104 6.27 -7.40 -30.29
N SER A 105 6.11 -6.25 -30.95
CA SER A 105 5.42 -5.07 -30.40
C SER A 105 3.93 -5.04 -30.76
N ALA A 106 3.21 -6.14 -30.63
CA ALA A 106 1.85 -6.24 -31.13
C ALA A 106 0.84 -6.83 -30.15
N ASN A 107 0.94 -6.61 -28.83
CA ASN A 107 -0.24 -6.88 -27.97
C ASN A 107 -0.26 -6.35 -26.53
N TYR A 108 0.14 -5.11 -26.25
CA TYR A 108 -0.18 -4.50 -24.95
C TYR A 108 -0.65 -3.06 -25.11
N GLY A 109 -1.93 -2.86 -24.80
CA GLY A 109 -2.69 -1.61 -24.86
C GLY A 109 -2.25 -0.60 -23.81
N VAL A 110 -1.03 -0.09 -23.96
CA VAL A 110 -0.62 1.18 -23.38
C VAL A 110 -0.98 2.24 -24.41
N ASP A 111 -1.95 3.09 -24.09
CA ASP A 111 -2.44 4.16 -24.95
C ASP A 111 -1.26 4.93 -25.58
N ALA A 112 -1.35 5.16 -26.89
CA ALA A 112 -0.35 5.84 -27.72
C ALA A 112 0.35 7.06 -27.07
N PRO A 113 -0.32 7.95 -26.31
CA PRO A 113 0.34 9.08 -25.64
C PRO A 113 1.44 8.69 -24.63
N TYR A 114 1.25 7.62 -23.85
CA TYR A 114 2.22 7.23 -22.81
C TYR A 114 3.54 6.72 -23.42
N ARG A 115 3.47 6.04 -24.57
CA ARG A 115 4.67 5.56 -25.28
C ARG A 115 5.56 6.71 -25.76
N GLN A 116 4.97 7.84 -26.12
CA GLN A 116 5.71 9.02 -26.57
C GLN A 116 6.45 9.70 -25.41
N THR A 117 5.78 9.84 -24.27
CA THR A 117 6.38 10.46 -23.08
C THR A 117 7.57 9.65 -22.55
N ILE A 118 7.46 8.32 -22.53
CA ILE A 118 8.56 7.44 -22.11
C ILE A 118 9.77 7.60 -23.04
N ARG A 119 9.55 7.60 -24.37
CA ARG A 119 10.64 7.83 -25.35
C ARG A 119 11.29 9.21 -25.20
N GLN A 120 10.53 10.22 -24.78
CA GLN A 120 11.09 11.55 -24.52
C GLN A 120 11.95 11.56 -23.25
N LEU A 121 11.53 10.86 -22.21
CA LEU A 121 12.30 10.70 -20.97
C LEU A 121 13.61 9.94 -21.24
N ASP A 122 13.58 8.85 -21.99
CA ASP A 122 14.80 8.10 -22.36
C ASP A 122 15.81 9.00 -23.08
N LYS A 123 15.34 9.81 -24.05
CA LYS A 123 16.19 10.79 -24.74
C LYS A 123 16.78 11.85 -23.81
N ILE A 124 16.04 12.25 -22.77
CA ILE A 124 16.50 13.23 -21.78
C ILE A 124 17.56 12.61 -20.87
N PHE A 125 17.39 11.36 -20.44
CA PHE A 125 18.39 10.68 -19.62
C PHE A 125 19.65 10.33 -20.42
N ASP A 126 19.51 9.97 -21.69
CA ASP A 126 20.63 9.68 -22.59
C ASP A 126 21.43 10.93 -22.96
N SER A 127 20.83 12.13 -22.96
CA SER A 127 21.53 13.38 -23.27
C SER A 127 22.62 13.72 -22.25
N ARG A 128 22.54 13.13 -21.04
CA ARG A 128 23.41 13.41 -19.89
C ARG A 128 23.50 14.91 -19.54
N ASP A 129 22.53 15.70 -19.98
CA ASP A 129 22.48 17.12 -19.65
C ASP A 129 21.99 17.29 -18.19
N PRO A 130 22.86 17.75 -17.28
CA PRO A 130 22.50 17.87 -15.87
C PRO A 130 21.36 18.85 -15.62
N THR A 131 21.17 19.86 -16.47
CA THR A 131 20.09 20.85 -16.34
C THR A 131 18.73 20.23 -16.70
N PHE A 132 18.68 19.40 -17.74
CA PHE A 132 17.45 18.70 -18.09
C PHE A 132 17.07 17.65 -17.05
N ILE A 133 18.05 16.89 -16.55
CA ILE A 133 17.82 15.90 -15.48
C ILE A 133 17.30 16.58 -14.22
N GLN A 134 17.90 17.70 -13.79
CA GLN A 134 17.43 18.46 -12.64
C GLN A 134 16.00 19.01 -12.84
N THR A 135 15.67 19.45 -14.05
CA THR A 135 14.32 19.95 -14.36
C THR A 135 13.28 18.83 -14.27
N VAL A 136 13.58 17.63 -14.81
CA VAL A 136 12.69 16.46 -14.69
C VAL A 136 12.50 16.06 -13.23
N VAL A 137 13.57 16.01 -12.43
CA VAL A 137 13.50 15.70 -11.00
C VAL A 137 12.64 16.73 -10.27
N ALA A 138 12.83 18.02 -10.51
CA ALA A 138 12.04 19.08 -9.87
C ALA A 138 10.54 18.97 -10.21
N VAL A 139 10.20 18.61 -11.45
CA VAL A 139 8.81 18.38 -11.87
C VAL A 139 8.23 17.16 -11.17
N LEU A 140 8.98 16.05 -11.08
CA LEU A 140 8.55 14.84 -10.38
C LEU A 140 8.35 15.09 -8.88
N ASP A 141 9.23 15.84 -8.23
CA ASP A 141 9.09 16.23 -6.81
C ASP A 141 7.86 17.13 -6.59
N SER A 142 7.61 18.06 -7.51
CA SER A 142 6.39 18.88 -7.49
C SER A 142 5.13 18.02 -7.60
N PHE A 143 5.15 17.03 -8.48
CA PHE A 143 4.03 16.10 -8.66
C PHE A 143 3.83 15.20 -7.43
N GLY A 144 4.91 14.70 -6.83
CA GLY A 144 4.87 13.93 -5.58
C GLY A 144 4.17 14.69 -4.45
N ARG A 145 4.56 15.96 -4.24
CA ARG A 145 3.92 16.84 -3.26
C ARG A 145 2.44 17.11 -3.56
N ALA A 146 2.07 17.21 -4.84
CA ALA A 146 0.68 17.37 -5.23
C ALA A 146 -0.17 16.12 -4.92
N ILE A 147 0.40 14.91 -5.11
CA ILE A 147 -0.25 13.65 -4.72
C ILE A 147 -0.45 13.58 -3.21
N GLU A 148 0.57 13.90 -2.42
CA GLU A 148 0.48 13.91 -0.95
C GLU A 148 -0.62 14.86 -0.46
N LYS A 149 -0.68 16.07 -1.04
CA LYS A 149 -1.74 17.04 -0.72
C LYS A 149 -3.13 16.53 -1.11
N ASN A 150 -3.26 15.84 -2.24
CA ASN A 150 -4.52 15.20 -2.64
C ASN A 150 -4.92 14.06 -1.69
N GLN A 151 -3.96 13.28 -1.19
CA GLN A 151 -4.24 12.25 -0.17
C GLN A 151 -4.73 12.89 1.14
N GLU A 152 -4.11 13.99 1.58
CA GLU A 152 -4.58 14.73 2.76
C GLU A 152 -6.00 15.26 2.57
N LEU A 153 -6.32 15.80 1.39
CA LEU A 153 -7.67 16.24 1.03
C LEU A 153 -8.67 15.09 1.06
N ASN A 154 -8.33 13.94 0.50
CA ASN A 154 -9.19 12.76 0.53
C ASN A 154 -9.45 12.28 1.97
N ASN A 155 -8.44 12.30 2.84
CA ASN A 155 -8.63 11.98 4.25
C ASN A 155 -9.57 12.96 4.96
N LYS A 156 -9.51 14.26 4.61
CA LYS A 156 -10.44 15.27 5.13
C LYS A 156 -11.86 15.05 4.62
N ILE A 157 -12.02 14.72 3.33
CA ILE A 157 -13.33 14.40 2.74
C ILE A 157 -13.95 13.21 3.47
N ASN A 158 -13.23 12.11 3.63
CA ASN A 158 -13.73 10.92 4.35
C ASN A 158 -14.14 11.24 5.80
N SER A 159 -13.39 12.11 6.48
CA SER A 159 -13.71 12.56 7.84
C SER A 159 -15.00 13.38 7.88
N LEU A 160 -15.20 14.27 6.91
CA LEU A 160 -16.43 15.06 6.79
C LEU A 160 -17.65 14.18 6.45
N GLU A 161 -17.50 13.24 5.52
CA GLU A 161 -18.55 12.28 5.16
C GLU A 161 -18.99 11.45 6.37
N LYS A 162 -18.04 11.02 7.21
CA LYS A 162 -18.34 10.34 8.48
C LYS A 162 -19.16 11.23 9.42
N ARG A 163 -18.76 12.49 9.61
CA ARG A 163 -19.49 13.43 10.49
C ARG A 163 -20.90 13.73 9.99
N ILE A 164 -21.08 13.84 8.67
CA ILE A 164 -22.40 14.01 8.05
C ILE A 164 -23.27 12.78 8.37
N SER A 165 -22.74 11.58 8.17
CA SER A 165 -23.46 10.33 8.47
C SER A 165 -23.88 10.23 9.95
N GLU A 166 -23.02 10.65 10.88
CA GLU A 166 -23.32 10.67 12.32
C GLU A 166 -24.42 11.69 12.67
N LEU A 167 -24.40 12.87 12.04
CA LEU A 167 -25.43 13.89 12.22
C LEU A 167 -26.78 13.44 11.66
N GLU A 168 -26.80 12.85 10.45
CA GLU A 168 -28.01 12.29 9.86
C GLU A 168 -28.63 11.20 10.73
N ALA A 169 -27.81 10.31 11.29
CA ALA A 169 -28.25 9.30 12.23
C ALA A 169 -28.77 9.88 13.56
N GLY A 170 -28.27 11.05 13.98
CA GLY A 170 -28.78 11.79 15.15
C GLY A 170 -30.14 12.45 14.88
N VAL A 171 -30.29 13.11 13.73
CA VAL A 171 -31.54 13.77 13.32
C VAL A 171 -32.70 12.78 13.18
N GLN A 172 -32.44 11.56 12.70
CA GLN A 172 -33.47 10.50 12.65
C GLN A 172 -33.92 10.00 14.03
N ARG A 173 -33.08 10.12 15.07
CA ARG A 173 -33.47 9.77 16.46
C ARG A 173 -34.35 10.83 17.10
N GLU A 174 -34.14 12.10 16.77
CA GLU A 174 -34.94 13.21 17.31
C GLU A 174 -36.27 13.39 16.55
N GLY A 175 -36.32 13.07 15.25
CA GLY A 175 -37.55 13.15 14.44
C GLY A 175 -38.57 12.02 14.64
N GLY A 176 -38.19 10.92 15.31
CA GLY A 176 -39.04 9.73 15.49
C GLY A 176 -39.97 9.72 16.71
N ASN A 177 -39.95 10.77 17.56
CA ASN A 177 -40.67 10.78 18.84
C ASN A 177 -41.75 11.88 18.94
N ILE A 178 -42.32 12.30 17.79
CA ILE A 178 -43.47 13.22 17.75
C ILE A 178 -44.71 12.43 17.29
N GLN A 179 -45.15 11.50 18.13
CA GLN A 179 -46.43 10.79 18.00
C GLN A 179 -46.90 10.49 19.42
N GLY A 180 -47.96 11.07 19.97
CA GLY A 180 -48.84 12.14 19.55
C GLY A 180 -49.83 12.30 20.69
N ASP A 181 -49.69 13.34 21.51
CA ASP A 181 -50.68 13.71 22.51
C ASP A 181 -51.55 14.84 21.94
N THR A 182 -52.49 14.45 21.07
CA THR A 182 -53.64 15.31 20.76
C THR A 182 -54.65 15.12 21.89
N PRO A 183 -54.98 16.16 22.69
CA PRO A 183 -55.98 16.04 23.74
C PRO A 183 -57.35 15.85 23.08
N ALA A 184 -58.06 14.81 23.52
CA ALA A 184 -59.40 14.49 23.08
C ALA A 184 -60.36 15.67 23.35
N GLU A 185 -61.03 16.14 22.31
CA GLU A 185 -62.18 17.04 22.39
C GLU A 185 -63.31 16.33 23.17
N GLU A 186 -63.53 16.81 24.38
CA GLU A 186 -64.57 16.37 25.28
C GLU A 186 -65.94 16.85 24.76
N THR A 187 -66.61 16.00 23.98
CA THR A 187 -67.98 16.25 23.49
C THR A 187 -68.98 15.93 24.61
N GLY A 188 -69.20 16.88 25.51
CA GLY A 188 -70.21 16.81 26.57
C GLY A 188 -71.63 17.05 26.05
N ARG A 189 -72.39 15.96 25.88
CA ARG A 189 -73.83 15.92 25.52
C ARG A 189 -74.66 15.53 26.75
N SER A 190 -75.50 16.44 27.28
CA SER A 190 -76.67 16.19 28.16
C SER A 190 -77.09 17.52 28.83
N THR A 191 -78.35 17.90 29.03
CA THR A 191 -79.68 17.25 28.92
C THR A 191 -80.75 18.35 28.87
N GLU A 192 -81.80 18.12 28.09
CA GLU A 192 -83.11 18.75 28.22
C GLU A 192 -83.64 18.66 29.65
N LYS A 193 -84.23 19.75 30.17
CA LYS A 193 -85.11 19.70 31.34
C LYS A 193 -86.39 20.48 31.03
N LYS A 194 -87.45 19.72 30.76
CA LYS A 194 -88.85 20.12 30.71
C LYS A 194 -89.41 20.15 32.14
N ALA A 195 -89.97 21.28 32.55
CA ALA A 195 -91.01 21.47 33.57
C ALA A 195 -91.21 22.99 33.66
N GLY A 196 -92.40 23.58 33.64
CA GLY A 196 -93.79 23.13 33.60
C GLY A 196 -94.61 24.42 33.59
#